data_AF-A4YGR9-F1
#
_entry.id   AF-A4YGR9-F1
#
_cell.length_a   1.000
_cell.length_b   1.000
_cell.length_c   1.000
_cell.angle_alpha   90.00
_cell.angle_beta   90.00
_cell.angle_gamma   90.00
#
_symmetry.space_group_name_H-M   'P 1'
#
loop_
_entity.id
_entity.type
_entity.pdbx_description
1 polymer ?
#
loop_
_entity_poly.entity_id
_entity_poly.type
_entity_poly.pdbx_seq_one_letter_code
_entity_poly.pdbx_strand_id
1 'polypeptide(L)'
;MMEMNLIELVLNPPQNLTITEILVISFILGLMHGATPDEHTWPITFSYAVGKYSTKGGMKAGFLFSLGFTVQRALLTTLGFLGLAEIYNRYNLDGPVYIIVGIVMAIAGSYILKGRYIHLPIDKLLGSEHHDPMAERNELKDPPIKMTIVHGLIAGFGFGAYASIITFVLAPRMPSVLFAPLPGVMFGLGTMTMQIIFGALFANLMKVKKLTEDDIKYVGSKTAGRVLYYGGFTFSLVGLLIVLFPSIDNWAVSTGISIPNLNAIDVGFLLVITVVGVLGVMSMVMSYREVTKTKGRLSKETKA
;
A
#
# COMPACT_ATOMS: atom_id res chain seq x y z
N MET A 1 28.22 -15.25 -23.37
CA MET A 1 26.93 -14.85 -22.78
C MET A 1 27.23 -14.41 -21.35
N MET A 2 26.97 -13.15 -20.99
CA MET A 2 27.06 -12.74 -19.59
C MET A 2 26.01 -13.53 -18.81
N GLU A 3 26.43 -14.20 -17.72
CA GLU A 3 25.48 -14.76 -16.76
C GLU A 3 24.66 -13.60 -16.19
N MET A 4 23.38 -13.51 -16.60
CA MET A 4 22.45 -12.59 -15.95
C MET A 4 22.30 -13.03 -14.50
N ASN A 5 22.56 -12.13 -13.56
CA ASN A 5 22.27 -12.41 -12.16
C ASN A 5 20.74 -12.41 -11.93
N LEU A 6 20.29 -13.01 -10.82
CA LEU A 6 18.86 -13.16 -10.53
C LEU A 6 18.08 -11.83 -10.52
N ILE A 7 18.71 -10.75 -10.07
CA ILE A 7 18.10 -9.42 -10.02
C ILE A 7 17.88 -8.88 -11.44
N GLU A 8 18.87 -9.04 -12.31
CA GLU A 8 18.79 -8.63 -13.71
C GLU A 8 17.73 -9.44 -14.47
N LEU A 9 17.63 -10.75 -14.21
CA LEU A 9 16.58 -11.62 -14.77
C LEU A 9 15.17 -11.15 -14.38
N VAL A 10 14.98 -10.73 -13.13
CA VAL A 10 13.68 -10.33 -12.61
C VAL A 10 13.29 -8.93 -13.08
N LEU A 11 14.23 -7.99 -13.12
CA LEU A 11 13.98 -6.59 -13.48
C LEU A 11 13.98 -6.35 -14.98
N ASN A 12 14.72 -7.15 -15.74
CA ASN A 12 14.81 -7.06 -17.20
C ASN A 12 14.53 -8.44 -17.84
N PRO A 13 13.28 -8.94 -17.76
CA PRO A 13 12.95 -10.30 -18.16
C PRO A 13 13.15 -10.53 -19.68
N PRO A 14 13.91 -11.57 -20.08
CA PRO A 14 14.18 -11.88 -21.49
C PRO A 14 12.90 -12.24 -22.24
N GLN A 15 12.90 -12.17 -23.57
CA GLN A 15 11.69 -12.33 -24.37
C GLN A 15 11.12 -13.76 -24.37
N ASN A 16 11.98 -14.78 -24.28
CA ASN A 16 11.61 -16.18 -24.45
C ASN A 16 11.36 -16.90 -23.12
N LEU A 17 10.51 -16.32 -22.26
CA LEU A 17 10.12 -16.94 -20.99
C LEU A 17 8.98 -17.93 -21.18
N THR A 18 9.08 -19.07 -20.51
CA THR A 18 7.97 -20.00 -20.31
C THR A 18 6.91 -19.39 -19.38
N ILE A 19 5.69 -19.93 -19.42
CA ILE A 19 4.61 -19.52 -18.52
C ILE A 19 5.05 -19.63 -17.05
N THR A 20 5.69 -20.74 -16.68
CA THR A 20 6.16 -20.97 -15.31
C THR A 20 7.15 -19.90 -14.87
N GLU A 21 8.12 -19.53 -15.71
CA GLU A 21 9.09 -18.48 -15.39
C GLU A 21 8.40 -17.12 -15.23
N ILE A 22 7.43 -16.78 -16.09
CA ILE A 22 6.64 -15.56 -15.95
C ILE A 22 5.93 -15.52 -14.59
N LEU A 23 5.30 -16.62 -14.17
CA LEU A 23 4.58 -16.68 -12.90
C LEU A 23 5.52 -16.59 -11.69
N VAL A 24 6.68 -17.25 -11.75
CA VAL A 24 7.70 -17.19 -10.69
C VAL A 24 8.28 -15.78 -10.60
N ILE A 25 8.67 -15.16 -11.72
CA ILE A 25 9.16 -13.78 -11.76
C ILE A 25 8.09 -12.83 -11.23
N SER A 26 6.83 -13.00 -11.61
CA SER A 26 5.72 -12.16 -11.12
C SER A 26 5.54 -12.28 -9.61
N PHE A 27 5.68 -13.48 -9.05
CA PHE A 27 5.64 -13.68 -7.60
C PHE A 27 6.82 -13.01 -6.89
N ILE A 28 8.04 -13.13 -7.43
CA ILE A 28 9.24 -12.48 -6.89
C ILE A 28 9.10 -10.96 -6.96
N LEU A 29 8.62 -10.42 -8.08
CA LEU A 29 8.29 -9.00 -8.22
C LEU A 29 7.23 -8.59 -7.20
N GLY A 30 6.28 -9.46 -6.89
CA GLY A 30 5.31 -9.25 -5.81
C GLY A 30 5.94 -9.20 -4.42
N LEU A 31 6.91 -10.07 -4.13
CA LEU A 31 7.70 -10.02 -2.90
C LEU A 31 8.52 -8.72 -2.83
N MET A 32 9.22 -8.37 -3.90
CA MET A 32 9.99 -7.12 -3.99
C MET A 32 9.09 -5.91 -3.83
N HIS A 33 7.93 -5.92 -4.49
CA HIS A 33 6.94 -4.87 -4.31
C HIS A 33 6.45 -4.85 -2.88
N GLY A 34 6.09 -5.96 -2.23
CA GLY A 34 5.67 -5.93 -0.83
C GLY A 34 6.77 -5.47 0.14
N ALA A 35 8.05 -5.68 -0.21
CA ALA A 35 9.23 -5.24 0.54
C ALA A 35 9.52 -3.75 0.37
N THR A 36 9.50 -3.30 -0.89
CA THR A 36 9.73 -1.92 -1.34
C THR A 36 8.60 -1.46 -2.27
N PRO A 37 7.37 -1.25 -1.74
CA PRO A 37 6.26 -0.83 -2.58
C PRO A 37 6.54 0.53 -3.21
N ASP A 38 5.85 0.79 -4.31
CA ASP A 38 5.86 2.09 -4.98
C ASP A 38 5.16 3.15 -4.12
N GLU A 39 5.40 4.41 -4.47
CA GLU A 39 5.01 5.58 -3.69
C GLU A 39 3.54 5.56 -3.31
N HIS A 40 2.65 5.19 -4.23
CA HIS A 40 1.21 5.22 -4.02
C HIS A 40 0.67 4.02 -3.23
N THR A 41 1.31 2.85 -3.29
CA THR A 41 0.87 1.69 -2.50
C THR A 41 1.55 1.61 -1.15
N TRP A 42 2.75 2.18 -0.98
CA TRP A 42 3.52 1.99 0.25
C TRP A 42 2.81 2.48 1.50
N PRO A 43 2.25 3.71 1.53
CA PRO A 43 1.51 4.21 2.70
C PRO A 43 0.34 3.31 3.07
N ILE A 44 -0.29 2.67 2.08
CA ILE A 44 -1.46 1.81 2.26
C ILE A 44 -1.03 0.43 2.77
N THR A 45 -0.13 -0.23 2.07
CA THR A 45 0.36 -1.57 2.42
C THR A 45 1.08 -1.57 3.77
N PHE A 46 1.86 -0.53 4.07
CA PHE A 46 2.44 -0.30 5.39
C PHE A 46 1.37 -0.15 6.47
N SER A 47 0.34 0.65 6.22
CA SER A 47 -0.76 0.88 7.15
C SER A 47 -1.54 -0.40 7.46
N TYR A 48 -1.73 -1.28 6.48
CA TYR A 48 -2.35 -2.59 6.70
C TYR A 48 -1.40 -3.57 7.41
N ALA A 49 -0.12 -3.60 7.05
CA ALA A 49 0.88 -4.43 7.73
C ALA A 49 0.97 -4.09 9.23
N VAL A 50 1.13 -2.80 9.54
CA VAL A 50 1.31 -2.28 10.90
C VAL A 50 0.00 -2.19 11.68
N GLY A 51 -1.11 -1.84 11.04
CA GLY A 51 -2.40 -1.64 11.71
C GLY A 51 -3.28 -2.89 11.80
N LYS A 52 -3.24 -3.78 10.81
CA LYS A 52 -4.15 -4.93 10.70
C LYS A 52 -3.42 -6.26 10.85
N TYR A 53 -2.36 -6.52 10.09
CA TYR A 53 -1.61 -7.78 10.18
C TYR A 53 -0.79 -7.96 11.46
N SER A 54 -0.62 -6.89 12.26
CA SER A 54 0.10 -6.92 13.52
C SER A 54 -0.65 -7.56 14.70
N THR A 55 -1.94 -7.85 14.54
CA THR A 55 -2.78 -8.45 15.58
C THR A 55 -3.57 -9.62 15.03
N LYS A 56 -3.85 -10.62 15.88
CA LYS A 56 -4.64 -11.80 15.48
C LYS A 56 -6.02 -11.40 14.94
N GLY A 57 -6.68 -10.41 15.55
CA GLY A 57 -7.99 -9.92 15.12
C GLY A 57 -7.97 -9.12 13.81
N GLY A 58 -6.87 -8.41 13.51
CA GLY A 58 -6.74 -7.60 12.31
C GLY A 58 -6.29 -8.37 11.06
N MET A 59 -5.76 -9.59 11.18
CA MET A 59 -5.28 -10.37 10.03
C MET A 59 -6.34 -10.59 8.95
N LYS A 60 -7.61 -10.77 9.33
CA LYS A 60 -8.72 -10.94 8.38
C LYS A 60 -8.90 -9.69 7.50
N ALA A 61 -8.79 -8.50 8.09
CA ALA A 61 -8.88 -7.24 7.37
C ALA A 61 -7.69 -7.05 6.42
N GLY A 62 -6.48 -7.40 6.85
CA GLY A 62 -5.30 -7.40 5.99
C GLY A 62 -5.46 -8.36 4.82
N PHE A 63 -5.89 -9.60 5.07
CA PHE A 63 -6.09 -10.61 4.03
C PHE A 63 -7.10 -10.16 2.97
N LEU A 64 -8.24 -9.62 3.39
CA LEU A 64 -9.27 -9.14 2.47
C LEU A 64 -8.83 -7.91 1.67
N PHE A 65 -8.04 -7.02 2.26
CA PHE A 65 -7.37 -5.95 1.54
C PHE A 65 -6.45 -6.51 0.44
N SER A 66 -5.56 -7.43 0.81
CA SER A 66 -4.62 -8.05 -0.13
C SER A 66 -5.32 -8.84 -1.23
N LEU A 67 -6.47 -9.46 -0.92
CA LEU A 67 -7.30 -10.11 -1.92
C LEU A 67 -7.89 -9.10 -2.92
N GLY A 68 -8.44 -7.99 -2.43
CA GLY A 68 -8.91 -6.89 -3.30
C GLY A 68 -7.79 -6.36 -4.20
N PHE A 69 -6.61 -6.14 -3.63
CA PHE A 69 -5.41 -5.74 -4.39
C PHE A 69 -5.03 -6.78 -5.45
N THR A 70 -5.05 -8.07 -5.10
CA THR A 70 -4.69 -9.17 -6.02
C THR A 70 -5.68 -9.26 -7.19
N VAL A 71 -6.99 -9.16 -6.91
CA VAL A 71 -8.04 -9.13 -7.95
C VAL A 71 -7.84 -7.95 -8.88
N GLN A 72 -7.53 -6.77 -8.33
CA GLN A 72 -7.27 -5.61 -9.17
C GLN A 72 -6.01 -5.76 -10.01
N ARG A 73 -4.92 -6.32 -9.46
CA ARG A 73 -3.70 -6.57 -10.25
C ARG A 73 -3.95 -7.56 -11.37
N ALA A 74 -4.74 -8.60 -11.13
CA ALA A 74 -5.19 -9.53 -12.16
C ALA A 74 -6.01 -8.83 -13.27
N LEU A 75 -6.87 -7.87 -12.90
CA LEU A 75 -7.59 -7.04 -13.86
C LEU A 75 -6.62 -6.16 -14.69
N LEU A 76 -5.67 -5.48 -14.05
CA LEU A 76 -4.71 -4.63 -14.76
C LEU A 76 -3.81 -5.41 -15.71
N THR A 77 -3.33 -6.59 -15.32
CA THR A 77 -2.52 -7.42 -16.23
C THR A 77 -3.35 -7.93 -17.41
N THR A 78 -4.65 -8.19 -17.20
CA THR A 78 -5.58 -8.48 -18.29
C THR A 78 -5.74 -7.29 -19.24
N LEU A 79 -5.92 -6.08 -18.70
CA LEU A 79 -5.99 -4.86 -19.53
C LEU A 79 -4.66 -4.56 -20.23
N GLY A 80 -3.53 -4.82 -19.57
CA GLY A 80 -2.19 -4.76 -20.13
C GLY A 80 -2.04 -5.65 -21.37
N PHE A 81 -2.48 -6.90 -21.26
CA PHE A 81 -2.55 -7.83 -22.39
C PHE A 81 -3.44 -7.31 -23.53
N LEU A 82 -4.54 -6.62 -23.21
CA LEU A 82 -5.47 -6.05 -24.19
C LEU A 82 -5.00 -4.69 -24.77
N GLY A 83 -3.84 -4.17 -24.37
CA GLY A 83 -3.26 -2.96 -24.95
C GLY A 83 -3.38 -1.69 -24.08
N LEU A 84 -3.55 -1.80 -22.77
CA LEU A 84 -3.60 -0.65 -21.85
C LEU A 84 -2.38 0.30 -21.97
N ALA A 85 -1.21 -0.21 -22.38
CA ALA A 85 0.02 0.57 -22.53
C ALA A 85 -0.16 1.80 -23.43
N GLU A 86 -0.88 1.66 -24.54
CA GLU A 86 -1.12 2.76 -25.49
C GLU A 86 -1.96 3.87 -24.87
N ILE A 87 -2.98 3.50 -24.11
CA ILE A 87 -3.85 4.46 -23.41
C ILE A 87 -3.06 5.15 -22.29
N TYR A 88 -2.29 4.38 -21.51
CA TYR A 88 -1.53 4.91 -20.37
C TYR A 88 -0.53 5.99 -20.81
N ASN A 89 0.27 5.67 -21.85
CA ASN A 89 1.29 6.58 -22.37
C ASN A 89 0.69 7.85 -23.00
N ARG A 90 -0.45 7.73 -23.69
CA ARG A 90 -1.07 8.86 -24.39
C ARG A 90 -1.63 9.93 -23.45
N TYR A 91 -2.10 9.54 -22.26
CA TYR A 91 -2.84 10.43 -21.37
C TYR A 91 -2.11 10.85 -20.09
N ASN A 92 -0.87 10.39 -19.87
CA ASN A 92 -0.07 10.64 -18.66
C ASN A 92 -0.92 10.57 -17.37
N LEU A 93 -1.30 9.35 -16.99
CA LEU A 93 -2.27 9.11 -15.93
C LEU A 93 -1.69 9.26 -14.51
N ASP A 94 -0.38 9.47 -14.35
CA ASP A 94 0.30 9.47 -13.04
C ASP A 94 -0.24 10.57 -12.12
N GLY A 95 -0.32 11.82 -12.61
CA GLY A 95 -0.88 12.96 -11.86
C GLY A 95 -2.33 12.73 -11.40
N PRO A 96 -3.28 12.44 -12.29
CA PRO A 96 -4.66 12.10 -11.93
C PRO A 96 -4.79 10.94 -10.95
N VAL A 97 -3.98 9.88 -11.12
CA VAL A 97 -3.97 8.72 -10.21
C VAL A 97 -3.52 9.13 -8.81
N TYR A 98 -2.44 9.91 -8.68
CA TYR A 98 -2.00 10.42 -7.38
C TYR A 98 -3.05 11.27 -6.68
N ILE A 99 -3.80 12.09 -7.43
CA ILE A 99 -4.91 12.86 -6.85
C ILE A 99 -5.97 11.93 -6.28
N ILE A 100 -6.46 10.98 -7.06
CA ILE A 100 -7.56 10.09 -6.66
C ILE A 100 -7.13 9.19 -5.50
N VAL A 101 -5.97 8.54 -5.60
CA VAL A 101 -5.42 7.69 -4.55
C VAL A 101 -5.18 8.51 -3.28
N GLY A 102 -4.61 9.71 -3.40
CA GLY A 102 -4.38 10.62 -2.27
C GLY A 102 -5.67 11.00 -1.55
N ILE A 103 -6.74 11.31 -2.28
CA ILE A 103 -8.05 11.63 -1.69
C ILE A 103 -8.60 10.43 -0.93
N VAL A 104 -8.58 9.24 -1.54
CA VAL A 104 -9.09 8.01 -0.90
C VAL A 104 -8.29 7.68 0.36
N MET A 105 -6.97 7.81 0.32
CA MET A 105 -6.09 7.65 1.48
C MET A 105 -6.42 8.67 2.58
N ALA A 106 -6.61 9.94 2.23
CA ALA A 106 -6.94 10.99 3.19
C ALA A 106 -8.30 10.72 3.87
N ILE A 107 -9.30 10.27 3.12
CA ILE A 107 -10.61 9.88 3.66
C ILE A 107 -10.46 8.69 4.62
N ALA A 108 -9.77 7.63 4.20
CA ALA A 108 -9.54 6.44 5.02
C ALA A 108 -8.77 6.76 6.31
N GLY A 109 -7.72 7.58 6.22
CA GLY A 109 -6.93 8.03 7.37
C GLY A 109 -7.76 8.91 8.31
N SER A 110 -8.57 9.82 7.77
CA SER A 110 -9.49 10.65 8.56
C SER A 110 -10.48 9.80 9.33
N TYR A 111 -11.03 8.76 8.71
CA TYR A 111 -11.94 7.83 9.38
C TYR A 111 -11.26 7.12 10.57
N ILE A 112 -10.07 6.56 10.36
CA ILE A 112 -9.31 5.88 11.43
C ILE A 112 -8.98 6.85 12.58
N LEU A 113 -8.60 8.09 12.27
CA LEU A 113 -8.12 9.05 13.27
C LEU A 113 -9.22 9.81 14.01
N LYS A 114 -10.31 10.16 13.30
CA LYS A 114 -11.34 11.10 13.76
C LYS A 114 -12.71 10.46 13.90
N GLY A 115 -12.89 9.21 13.46
CA GLY A 115 -14.17 8.48 13.54
C GLY A 115 -15.31 9.07 12.70
N ARG A 116 -15.03 10.09 11.87
CA ARG A 116 -16.01 10.73 10.98
C ARG A 116 -16.08 9.95 9.67
N TYR A 117 -17.21 9.30 9.44
CA TYR A 117 -17.54 8.65 8.17
C TYR A 117 -18.10 9.72 7.22
N ILE A 118 -17.51 9.85 6.03
CA ILE A 118 -18.20 10.54 4.94
C ILE A 118 -19.12 9.48 4.35
N HIS A 119 -20.42 9.60 4.57
CA HIS A 119 -21.39 8.68 3.97
C HIS A 119 -21.29 8.77 2.45
N LEU A 120 -20.79 7.71 1.82
CA LEU A 120 -20.86 7.51 0.38
C LEU A 120 -22.23 6.86 0.06
N PRO A 121 -22.83 7.17 -1.10
CA PRO A 121 -24.11 6.56 -1.50
C PRO A 121 -24.09 5.02 -1.53
N ILE A 122 -22.91 4.42 -1.74
CA ILE A 122 -22.68 2.97 -1.74
C ILE A 122 -22.84 2.32 -0.34
N ASP A 123 -22.70 3.09 0.73
CA ASP A 123 -22.72 2.56 2.10
C ASP A 123 -24.10 2.06 2.52
N LYS A 124 -25.16 2.69 1.98
CA LYS A 124 -26.53 2.21 2.11
C LYS A 124 -26.74 0.87 1.40
N LEU A 125 -26.04 0.64 0.30
CA LEU A 125 -26.12 -0.61 -0.46
C LEU A 125 -25.40 -1.77 0.24
N LEU A 126 -24.39 -1.45 1.07
CA LEU A 126 -23.54 -2.43 1.76
C LEU A 126 -24.01 -2.80 3.18
N GLY A 127 -25.11 -2.20 3.65
CA GLY A 127 -25.80 -2.56 4.90
C GLY A 127 -25.18 -1.95 6.16
N SER A 128 -24.54 -0.77 6.06
CA SER A 128 -24.03 -0.04 7.22
C SER A 128 -25.17 0.70 7.95
N GLU A 129 -26.08 -0.03 8.58
CA GLU A 129 -27.00 0.53 9.58
C GLU A 129 -26.50 0.10 10.96
N HIS A 130 -26.23 1.06 11.84
CA HIS A 130 -26.42 1.07 13.31
C HIS A 130 -25.60 2.23 13.87
N HIS A 131 -26.28 3.32 14.24
CA HIS A 131 -25.67 4.51 14.86
C HIS A 131 -26.27 4.74 16.25
N ASP A 132 -25.43 4.67 17.28
CA ASP A 132 -25.69 5.25 18.60
C ASP A 132 -24.92 6.58 18.71
N PRO A 133 -25.61 7.73 18.87
CA PRO A 133 -24.99 9.05 18.90
C PRO A 133 -24.19 9.37 20.18
N MET A 134 -24.22 8.53 21.23
CA MET A 134 -23.44 8.78 22.46
C MET A 134 -21.99 8.28 22.42
N ALA A 135 -21.60 7.45 21.44
CA ALA A 135 -20.25 6.86 21.34
C ALA A 135 -19.23 7.73 20.56
N GLU A 136 -19.40 9.05 20.55
CA GLU A 136 -18.75 9.94 19.58
C GLU A 136 -17.37 10.50 19.96
N ARG A 137 -16.80 10.16 21.12
CA ARG A 137 -15.45 10.63 21.48
C ARG A 137 -14.61 9.54 22.15
N ASN A 138 -13.48 9.23 21.51
CA ASN A 138 -12.24 8.60 22.04
C ASN A 138 -11.87 7.18 21.57
N GLU A 139 -12.70 6.47 20.82
CA GLU A 139 -12.33 5.14 20.30
C GLU A 139 -11.89 5.17 18.83
N LEU A 140 -10.74 4.56 18.54
CA LEU A 140 -10.30 4.30 17.16
C LEU A 140 -11.29 3.31 16.53
N LYS A 141 -12.00 3.74 15.48
CA LYS A 141 -12.97 2.88 14.79
C LYS A 141 -12.27 2.00 13.76
N ASP A 142 -12.56 0.70 13.80
CA ASP A 142 -12.17 -0.23 12.75
C ASP A 142 -13.11 -0.05 11.53
N PRO A 143 -12.60 0.19 10.32
CA PRO A 143 -13.45 0.28 9.13
C PRO A 143 -14.19 -1.04 8.90
N PRO A 144 -15.41 -1.00 8.32
CA PRO A 144 -16.18 -2.20 8.01
C PRO A 144 -15.33 -3.19 7.21
N ILE A 145 -15.37 -4.47 7.59
CA ILE A 145 -14.52 -5.51 6.97
C ILE A 145 -14.71 -5.55 5.44
N LYS A 146 -15.93 -5.36 4.93
CA LYS A 146 -16.20 -5.31 3.48
C LYS A 146 -15.47 -4.17 2.77
N MET A 147 -15.29 -3.02 3.42
CA MET A 147 -14.58 -1.87 2.85
C MET A 147 -13.08 -2.14 2.67
N THR A 148 -12.50 -3.11 3.37
CA THR A 148 -11.08 -3.47 3.17
C THR A 148 -10.83 -4.01 1.76
N ILE A 149 -11.78 -4.74 1.19
CA ILE A 149 -11.71 -5.24 -0.20
C ILE A 149 -11.74 -4.06 -1.18
N VAL A 150 -12.65 -3.10 -0.96
CA VAL A 150 -12.79 -1.90 -1.80
C VAL A 150 -11.51 -1.07 -1.76
N HIS A 151 -10.93 -0.87 -0.57
CA HIS A 151 -9.63 -0.19 -0.45
C HIS A 151 -8.52 -0.96 -1.18
N GLY A 152 -8.49 -2.29 -1.08
CA GLY A 152 -7.53 -3.13 -1.80
C GLY A 152 -7.65 -2.96 -3.32
N LEU A 153 -8.87 -2.99 -3.84
CA LEU A 153 -9.16 -2.76 -5.25
C LEU A 153 -8.69 -1.37 -5.69
N ILE A 154 -9.08 -0.30 -4.99
CA ILE A 154 -8.71 1.07 -5.36
C ILE A 154 -7.19 1.29 -5.27
N ALA A 155 -6.55 0.77 -4.21
CA ALA A 155 -5.12 0.92 -3.99
C ALA A 155 -4.26 0.30 -5.11
N GLY A 156 -4.78 -0.71 -5.81
CA GLY A 156 -4.06 -1.36 -6.90
C GLY A 156 -3.95 -0.53 -8.19
N PHE A 157 -4.68 0.59 -8.32
CA PHE A 157 -4.69 1.36 -9.58
C PHE A 157 -3.45 2.20 -9.85
N GLY A 158 -2.56 2.37 -8.87
CA GLY A 158 -1.27 2.99 -9.13
C GLY A 158 -0.29 2.06 -9.85
N PHE A 159 0.55 2.66 -10.70
CA PHE A 159 1.66 2.02 -11.40
C PHE A 159 3.02 2.51 -10.88
N GLY A 160 3.68 1.71 -10.06
CA GLY A 160 5.13 1.77 -9.92
C GLY A 160 5.85 0.89 -10.93
N ALA A 161 7.18 0.90 -10.87
CA ALA A 161 8.02 0.14 -11.79
C ALA A 161 7.74 -1.38 -11.77
N TYR A 162 7.54 -1.99 -10.60
CA TYR A 162 7.24 -3.42 -10.50
C TYR A 162 5.88 -3.79 -11.13
N ALA A 163 4.86 -2.97 -10.88
CA ALA A 163 3.54 -3.13 -11.47
C ALA A 163 3.58 -2.95 -13.00
N SER A 164 4.41 -2.02 -13.48
CA SER A 164 4.63 -1.78 -14.90
C SER A 164 5.26 -2.98 -15.60
N ILE A 165 6.25 -3.64 -14.98
CA ILE A 165 6.86 -4.86 -15.53
C ILE A 165 5.80 -5.96 -15.69
N ILE A 166 5.02 -6.26 -14.65
CA ILE A 166 4.02 -7.33 -14.75
C ILE A 166 2.94 -7.00 -15.78
N THR A 167 2.51 -5.74 -15.88
CA THR A 167 1.36 -5.35 -16.70
C THR A 167 1.72 -5.11 -18.15
N PHE A 168 2.87 -4.51 -18.43
CA PHE A 168 3.24 -4.10 -19.79
C PHE A 168 4.35 -4.95 -20.42
N VAL A 169 5.05 -5.77 -19.62
CA VAL A 169 6.12 -6.64 -20.13
C VAL A 169 5.72 -8.12 -20.04
N LEU A 170 5.31 -8.57 -18.85
CA LEU A 170 5.03 -9.99 -18.64
C LEU A 170 3.64 -10.41 -19.10
N ALA A 171 2.60 -9.64 -18.77
CA ALA A 171 1.23 -10.00 -19.13
C ALA A 171 1.01 -10.10 -20.65
N PRO A 172 1.50 -9.19 -21.51
CA PRO A 172 1.35 -9.30 -22.97
C PRO A 172 2.02 -10.53 -23.59
N ARG A 173 2.92 -11.20 -22.85
CA ARG A 173 3.61 -12.42 -23.29
C ARG A 173 2.86 -13.71 -22.92
N MET A 174 1.72 -13.60 -22.23
CA MET A 174 0.89 -14.76 -21.93
C MET A 174 0.25 -15.31 -23.22
N PRO A 175 -0.01 -16.62 -23.30
CA PRO A 175 -0.48 -17.24 -24.55
C PRO A 175 -1.92 -16.85 -24.94
N SER A 176 -2.72 -16.37 -24.00
CA SER A 176 -4.07 -15.87 -24.27
C SER A 176 -4.59 -14.98 -23.14
N VAL A 177 -5.72 -14.30 -23.41
CA VAL A 177 -6.43 -13.47 -22.44
C VAL A 177 -6.85 -14.23 -21.17
N LEU A 178 -7.06 -15.56 -21.26
CA LEU A 178 -7.40 -16.38 -20.10
C LEU A 178 -6.24 -16.49 -19.10
N PHE A 179 -5.00 -16.43 -19.59
CA PHE A 179 -3.80 -16.51 -18.77
C PHE A 179 -3.28 -15.13 -18.35
N ALA A 180 -3.68 -14.06 -19.03
CA ALA A 180 -3.30 -12.67 -18.73
C ALA A 180 -3.55 -12.19 -17.28
N PRO A 181 -4.53 -12.70 -16.52
CA PRO A 181 -4.69 -12.36 -15.11
C PRO A 181 -3.60 -12.96 -14.20
N LEU A 182 -2.98 -14.08 -14.59
CA LEU A 182 -2.13 -14.87 -13.70
C LEU A 182 -0.87 -14.14 -13.19
N PRO A 183 -0.13 -13.36 -14.02
CA PRO A 183 0.96 -12.53 -13.51
C PRO A 183 0.51 -11.60 -12.38
N GLY A 184 -0.66 -10.97 -12.53
CA GLY A 184 -1.24 -10.08 -11.52
C GLY A 184 -1.64 -10.83 -10.25
N VAL A 185 -2.18 -12.05 -10.38
CA VAL A 185 -2.48 -12.92 -9.23
C VAL A 185 -1.21 -13.27 -8.46
N MET A 186 -0.17 -13.74 -9.14
CA MET A 186 1.09 -14.13 -8.51
C MET A 186 1.78 -12.94 -7.83
N PHE A 187 1.74 -11.78 -8.47
CA PHE A 187 2.25 -10.54 -7.88
C PHE A 187 1.49 -10.13 -6.61
N GLY A 188 0.16 -10.19 -6.64
CA GLY A 188 -0.68 -9.91 -5.47
C GLY A 188 -0.42 -10.87 -4.32
N LEU A 189 -0.23 -12.16 -4.60
CA LEU A 189 0.15 -13.16 -3.61
C LEU A 189 1.52 -12.88 -3.00
N GLY A 190 2.53 -12.57 -3.81
CA GLY A 190 3.86 -12.18 -3.31
C GLY A 190 3.79 -10.94 -2.41
N THR A 191 3.01 -9.94 -2.82
CA THR A 191 2.78 -8.72 -2.04
C THR A 191 2.14 -9.04 -0.68
N MET A 192 1.11 -9.89 -0.68
CA MET A 192 0.43 -10.35 0.53
C MET A 192 1.39 -11.07 1.48
N THR A 193 2.25 -11.97 0.95
CA THR A 193 3.25 -12.69 1.74
C THR A 193 4.16 -11.73 2.50
N MET A 194 4.68 -10.70 1.83
CA MET A 194 5.54 -9.72 2.49
C MET A 194 4.81 -8.85 3.51
N GLN A 195 3.56 -8.46 3.25
CA GLN A 195 2.76 -7.72 4.23
C GLN A 195 2.52 -8.54 5.51
N ILE A 196 2.27 -9.84 5.37
CA ILE A 196 2.15 -10.76 6.52
C ILE A 196 3.47 -10.82 7.30
N ILE A 197 4.60 -10.96 6.59
CA ILE A 197 5.94 -10.99 7.21
C ILE A 197 6.21 -9.70 7.98
N PHE A 198 6.02 -8.53 7.36
CA PHE A 198 6.25 -7.24 8.01
C PHE A 198 5.29 -6.96 9.15
N GLY A 199 4.01 -7.33 9.02
CA GLY A 199 3.05 -7.21 10.11
C GLY A 199 3.45 -8.06 11.32
N ALA A 200 3.90 -9.30 11.08
CA ALA A 200 4.40 -10.18 12.13
C ALA A 200 5.70 -9.65 12.77
N LEU A 201 6.64 -9.14 11.98
CA LEU A 201 7.88 -8.53 12.49
C LEU A 201 7.58 -7.30 13.36
N PHE A 202 6.69 -6.41 12.91
CA PHE A 202 6.24 -5.26 13.68
C PHE A 202 5.61 -5.68 15.02
N ALA A 203 4.69 -6.66 14.99
CA ALA A 203 4.05 -7.16 16.20
C ALA A 203 5.07 -7.73 17.19
N ASN A 204 6.04 -8.51 16.71
CA ASN A 204 7.08 -9.11 17.55
C ASN A 204 7.99 -8.04 18.16
N LEU A 205 8.41 -7.03 17.38
CA LEU A 205 9.21 -5.91 17.89
C LEU A 205 8.49 -5.16 19.02
N MET A 206 7.19 -4.92 18.87
CA MET A 206 6.39 -4.25 19.90
C MET A 206 6.17 -5.12 21.15
N LYS A 207 6.01 -6.44 20.99
CA LYS A 207 5.96 -7.39 22.12
C LYS A 207 7.27 -7.42 22.91
N VAL A 208 8.42 -7.36 22.23
CA VAL A 208 9.74 -7.23 22.89
C VAL A 208 9.82 -5.94 23.73
N LYS A 209 9.14 -4.87 23.30
CA LYS A 209 8.99 -3.62 24.08
C LYS A 209 7.93 -3.69 25.19
N LYS A 210 7.42 -4.89 25.52
CA LYS A 210 6.42 -5.15 26.58
C LYS A 210 5.08 -4.43 26.36
N LEU A 211 4.69 -4.22 25.11
CA LEU A 211 3.36 -3.74 24.75
C LEU A 211 2.34 -4.88 24.74
N THR A 212 1.12 -4.61 25.20
CA THR A 212 -0.01 -5.55 25.13
C THR A 212 -0.57 -5.60 23.69
N GLU A 213 -1.45 -6.57 23.39
CA GLU A 213 -2.08 -6.61 22.07
C GLU A 213 -2.92 -5.35 21.78
N ASP A 214 -3.57 -4.78 22.79
CA ASP A 214 -4.33 -3.52 22.68
C ASP A 214 -3.42 -2.32 22.39
N ASP A 215 -2.26 -2.24 23.04
CA ASP A 215 -1.26 -1.21 22.76
C ASP A 215 -0.77 -1.32 21.32
N ILE A 216 -0.50 -2.54 20.84
CA ILE A 216 -0.03 -2.80 19.48
C ILE A 216 -1.11 -2.40 18.48
N LYS A 217 -2.38 -2.74 18.76
CA LYS A 217 -3.52 -2.31 17.95
C LYS A 217 -3.61 -0.79 17.89
N TYR A 218 -3.46 -0.12 19.03
CA TYR A 218 -3.49 1.34 19.12
C TYR A 218 -2.36 1.99 18.32
N VAL A 219 -1.10 1.59 18.58
CA VAL A 219 0.07 2.11 17.87
C VAL A 219 -0.06 1.85 16.38
N GLY A 220 -0.44 0.64 16.00
CA GLY A 220 -0.63 0.24 14.62
C GLY A 220 -1.67 1.09 13.91
N SER A 221 -2.87 1.19 14.49
CA SER A 221 -4.00 1.93 13.92
C SER A 221 -3.75 3.43 13.87
N LYS A 222 -3.13 4.01 14.90
CA LYS A 222 -2.82 5.45 14.93
C LYS A 222 -1.72 5.80 13.93
N THR A 223 -0.71 4.94 13.81
CA THR A 223 0.37 5.09 12.81
C THR A 223 -0.21 5.00 11.40
N ALA A 224 -0.98 3.94 11.13
CA ALA A 224 -1.67 3.74 9.86
C ALA A 224 -2.57 4.93 9.49
N GLY A 225 -3.40 5.39 10.43
CA GLY A 225 -4.29 6.53 10.22
C GLY A 225 -3.55 7.83 9.90
N ARG A 226 -2.44 8.12 10.60
CA ARG A 226 -1.60 9.32 10.35
C ARG A 226 -0.92 9.26 9.00
N VAL A 227 -0.32 8.11 8.65
CA VAL A 227 0.34 7.90 7.35
C VAL A 227 -0.67 8.04 6.21
N LEU A 228 -1.83 7.41 6.30
CA LEU A 228 -2.88 7.53 5.29
C LEU A 228 -3.41 8.97 5.18
N TYR A 229 -3.67 9.63 6.30
CA TYR A 229 -4.25 10.97 6.31
C TYR A 229 -3.30 12.01 5.70
N TYR A 230 -2.10 12.14 6.26
CA TYR A 230 -1.13 13.15 5.81
C TYR A 230 -0.45 12.74 4.50
N GLY A 231 -0.21 11.44 4.31
CA GLY A 231 0.22 10.90 3.03
C GLY A 231 -0.79 11.22 1.94
N GLY A 232 -2.08 11.01 2.19
CA GLY A 232 -3.14 11.30 1.22
C GLY A 232 -3.14 12.75 0.75
N PHE A 233 -3.02 13.72 1.69
CA PHE A 233 -2.85 15.13 1.33
C PHE A 233 -1.58 15.39 0.52
N THR A 234 -0.47 14.74 0.87
CA THR A 234 0.80 14.87 0.15
C THR A 234 0.66 14.37 -1.29
N PHE A 235 0.07 13.19 -1.48
CA PHE A 235 -0.22 12.62 -2.79
C PHE A 235 -1.13 13.51 -3.63
N SER A 236 -2.23 14.01 -3.05
CA SER A 236 -3.14 14.87 -3.78
C SER A 236 -2.51 16.20 -4.19
N LEU A 237 -1.68 16.78 -3.31
CA LEU A 237 -0.96 18.02 -3.62
C LEU A 237 0.08 17.80 -4.73
N VAL A 238 0.88 16.74 -4.64
CA VAL A 238 1.90 16.43 -5.65
C VAL A 238 1.25 16.05 -6.99
N GLY A 239 0.18 15.25 -6.97
CA GLY A 239 -0.59 14.95 -8.18
C GLY A 239 -1.16 16.21 -8.84
N LEU A 240 -1.68 17.15 -8.05
CA LEU A 240 -2.15 18.45 -8.56
C LEU A 240 -0.99 19.26 -9.18
N LEU A 241 0.18 19.26 -8.56
CA LEU A 241 1.36 19.93 -9.10
C LEU A 241 1.84 19.29 -10.41
N ILE A 242 1.82 17.96 -10.53
CA ILE A 242 2.16 17.26 -11.78
C ILE A 242 1.18 17.62 -12.89
N VAL A 243 -0.13 17.66 -12.59
CA VAL A 243 -1.15 18.05 -13.57
C VAL A 243 -0.97 19.50 -14.04
N LEU A 244 -0.64 20.42 -13.13
CA LEU A 244 -0.43 21.83 -13.46
C LEU A 244 0.93 22.09 -14.13
N PHE A 245 1.95 21.31 -13.77
CA PHE A 245 3.34 21.47 -14.21
C PHE A 245 3.96 20.10 -14.54
N PRO A 246 3.65 19.52 -15.72
CA PRO A 246 4.14 18.18 -16.10
C PRO A 246 5.67 18.03 -16.14
N SER A 247 6.41 19.14 -16.22
CA SER A 247 7.88 19.14 -16.14
C SER A 247 8.42 18.61 -14.80
N ILE A 248 7.63 18.66 -13.73
CA ILE A 248 8.00 18.14 -12.41
C ILE A 248 8.17 16.62 -12.46
N ASP A 249 7.31 15.94 -13.21
CA ASP A 249 7.29 14.48 -13.34
C ASP A 249 8.48 13.94 -14.15
N ASN A 250 8.98 14.75 -15.10
CA ASN A 250 10.12 14.40 -15.94
C ASN A 250 11.49 14.59 -15.24
N TRP A 251 11.51 15.09 -14.00
CA TRP A 251 12.75 15.31 -13.27
C TRP A 251 13.18 14.04 -12.53
N ALA A 252 14.39 13.56 -12.82
CA ALA A 252 15.00 12.43 -12.13
C ALA A 252 16.53 12.55 -12.10
N VAL A 253 17.14 12.21 -10.97
CA VAL A 253 18.61 12.12 -10.83
C VAL A 253 18.99 10.66 -10.56
N SER A 254 19.74 10.03 -11.47
CA SER A 254 20.12 8.63 -11.29
C SER A 254 21.04 8.43 -10.08
N THR A 255 20.82 7.34 -9.34
CA THR A 255 21.63 6.93 -8.18
C THR A 255 22.72 5.91 -8.55
N GLY A 256 22.66 5.34 -9.76
CA GLY A 256 23.50 4.21 -10.20
C GLY A 256 23.06 2.84 -9.67
N ILE A 257 21.99 2.75 -8.87
CA ILE A 257 21.41 1.48 -8.39
C ILE A 257 20.43 0.96 -9.45
N SER A 258 20.39 -0.34 -9.70
CA SER A 258 19.49 -0.93 -10.71
C SER A 258 18.09 -1.30 -10.19
N ILE A 259 17.88 -1.24 -8.88
CA ILE A 259 16.62 -1.59 -8.22
C ILE A 259 15.60 -0.47 -8.44
N PRO A 260 14.40 -0.77 -8.94
CA PRO A 260 13.37 0.25 -9.12
C PRO A 260 12.98 0.93 -7.81
N ASN A 261 12.60 2.21 -7.89
CA ASN A 261 12.39 3.11 -6.76
C ASN A 261 13.68 3.47 -5.99
N LEU A 262 14.82 2.86 -6.31
CA LEU A 262 16.14 3.23 -5.79
C LEU A 262 17.09 3.69 -6.88
N ASN A 263 16.72 3.54 -8.16
CA ASN A 263 17.54 3.81 -9.34
C ASN A 263 17.63 5.29 -9.71
N ALA A 264 16.70 6.10 -9.20
CA ALA A 264 16.72 7.54 -9.34
C ALA A 264 16.12 8.21 -8.08
N ILE A 265 16.57 9.44 -7.84
CA ILE A 265 15.90 10.41 -6.98
C ILE A 265 14.95 11.19 -7.89
N ASP A 266 13.69 10.81 -7.86
CA ASP A 266 12.59 11.42 -8.62
C ASP A 266 11.42 11.76 -7.68
N VAL A 267 10.30 12.20 -8.25
CA VAL A 267 9.09 12.54 -7.47
C VAL A 267 8.57 11.34 -6.68
N GLY A 268 8.59 10.15 -7.29
CA GLY A 268 8.19 8.89 -6.63
C GLY A 268 9.06 8.60 -5.42
N PHE A 269 10.38 8.63 -5.56
CA PHE A 269 11.34 8.44 -4.47
C PHE A 269 11.10 9.44 -3.31
N LEU A 270 10.92 10.73 -3.62
CA LEU A 270 10.67 11.75 -2.61
C LEU A 270 9.35 11.53 -1.87
N LEU A 271 8.31 11.07 -2.58
CA LEU A 271 7.03 10.69 -1.98
C LEU A 271 7.18 9.49 -1.04
N VAL A 272 7.88 8.43 -1.45
CA VAL A 272 8.18 7.24 -0.61
C VAL A 272 8.88 7.67 0.69
N ILE A 273 9.99 8.40 0.57
CA ILE A 273 10.81 8.81 1.71
C ILE A 273 10.01 9.72 2.64
N THR A 274 9.25 10.67 2.10
CA THR A 274 8.46 11.60 2.92
C THR A 274 7.31 10.90 3.62
N VAL A 275 6.49 10.14 2.89
CA VAL A 275 5.22 9.63 3.44
C VAL A 275 5.43 8.45 4.38
N VAL A 276 6.43 7.61 4.16
CA VAL A 276 6.58 6.41 5.00
C VAL A 276 7.90 6.44 5.77
N GLY A 277 8.98 6.96 5.18
CA GLY A 277 10.21 7.21 5.93
C GLY A 277 9.98 8.24 7.03
N VAL A 278 9.59 9.46 6.66
CA VAL A 278 9.39 10.56 7.61
C VAL A 278 8.07 10.40 8.38
N LEU A 279 6.92 10.43 7.72
CA LEU A 279 5.63 10.41 8.42
C LEU A 279 5.37 9.05 9.09
N GLY A 280 5.78 7.93 8.49
CA GLY A 280 5.62 6.60 9.08
C GLY A 280 6.42 6.43 10.38
N VAL A 281 7.72 6.70 10.34
CA VAL A 281 8.58 6.61 11.55
C VAL A 281 8.14 7.61 12.61
N MET A 282 7.90 8.87 12.25
CA MET A 282 7.43 9.88 13.21
C MET A 282 6.10 9.47 13.85
N SER A 283 5.13 9.02 13.07
CA SER A 283 3.82 8.58 13.58
C SER A 283 3.94 7.37 14.50
N MET A 284 4.83 6.43 14.18
CA MET A 284 5.10 5.26 15.02
C MET A 284 5.73 5.66 16.36
N VAL A 285 6.78 6.50 16.33
CA VAL A 285 7.46 6.99 17.54
C VAL A 285 6.51 7.80 18.41
N MET A 286 5.68 8.66 17.81
CA MET A 286 4.66 9.42 18.52
C MET A 286 3.64 8.52 19.21
N SER A 287 3.06 7.57 18.48
CA SER A 287 2.05 6.65 19.01
C SER A 287 2.61 5.76 20.13
N TYR A 288 3.86 5.30 19.98
CA TYR A 288 4.56 4.55 21.03
C TYR A 288 4.79 5.40 22.30
N ARG A 289 5.17 6.67 22.14
CA ARG A 289 5.35 7.62 23.25
C ARG A 289 4.03 7.94 23.96
N GLU A 290 2.93 8.00 23.24
CA GLU A 290 1.59 8.19 23.81
C GLU A 290 1.23 7.04 24.76
N VAL A 291 1.39 5.79 24.31
CA VAL A 291 1.10 4.59 25.13
C VAL A 291 2.00 4.51 26.37
N THR A 292 3.30 4.71 26.19
CA THR A 292 4.27 4.60 27.30
C THR A 292 4.09 5.69 28.36
N LYS A 293 3.75 6.92 27.96
CA LYS A 293 3.41 7.99 28.91
C LYS A 293 2.15 7.67 29.71
N THR A 294 1.10 7.16 29.08
CA THR A 294 -0.15 6.79 29.75
C THR A 294 0.09 5.68 30.78
N LYS A 295 0.82 4.63 30.41
CA LYS A 295 1.22 3.57 31.35
C LYS A 295 2.07 4.08 32.51
N GLY A 296 3.02 4.98 32.23
CA GLY A 296 3.85 5.62 33.24
C GLY A 296 3.05 6.46 34.24
N ARG A 297 1.96 7.11 33.80
CA ARG A 297 1.06 7.86 34.67
C ARG A 297 0.23 6.95 35.56
N LEU A 298 -0.41 5.93 34.98
CA LEU A 298 -1.21 4.93 35.71
C LEU A 298 -0.37 4.23 36.79
N SER A 299 0.87 3.82 36.47
CA SER A 299 1.76 3.19 37.45
C SER A 299 2.17 4.12 38.61
N LYS A 300 2.15 5.45 38.43
CA LYS A 300 2.43 6.41 39.49
C LYS A 300 1.20 6.63 40.38
N GLU A 301 0.00 6.69 39.78
CA GLU A 301 -1.27 6.84 40.49
C GLU A 301 -1.61 5.60 41.35
N THR A 302 -1.26 4.37 40.94
CA THR A 302 -1.48 3.15 41.74
C THR A 302 -0.47 2.96 42.88
N LYS A 303 0.63 3.71 42.90
CA LYS A 303 1.68 3.64 43.94
C LYS A 303 1.58 4.77 44.98
N ALA A 304 0.69 5.74 44.76
CA ALA A 304 0.36 6.80 45.70
C ALA A 304 -0.86 6.40 46.54
#